data_AF-A0AAW2R653-F1
#
_entry.id   AF-A0AAW2R653-F1
#
_cell.length_a   1.000
_cell.length_b   1.000
_cell.length_c   1.000
_cell.angle_alpha   90.00
_cell.angle_beta   90.00
_cell.angle_gamma   90.00
#
_symmetry.space_group_name_H-M   'P 1'
#
loop_
_entity.id
_entity.type
_entity.pdbx_description
1 polymer ?
#
loop_
_entity_poly.entity_id
_entity_poly.type
_entity_poly.pdbx_seq_one_letter_code
_entity_poly.pdbx_strand_id
1 'polypeptide(L)'
;MRDSEISRRIIVIIVISRTWKVPVSILLKLTVPETSPSKWSRFYRSANIALCPLALLYSCKSFMPLDHPIIFLLPNAHFPLWLVVLCGSCSLAILHYIVEKEPPKNEQIPAVVIAFVMSVFWISTVAGELLNCLAALGVLLHLPSALLGLTVLAWGNSVGDLVADVAVAKAGQPAMAMAGCFAGPMFNMLFGLGTALVIQTADVFPEAYQLHFHTSIVVAFVFLLLSLMGSLLVVTWCRFRVPRFWGFCLVSLYIIFIAVSLVIASFSF
;
A
#
# COMPACT_ATOMS: atom_id res chain seq x y z
N MET A 1 -18.41 28.27 27.33
CA MET A 1 -17.05 28.66 26.87
C MET A 1 -16.17 27.46 26.48
N ARG A 2 -16.15 26.36 27.24
CA ARG A 2 -15.33 25.16 26.92
C ARG A 2 -15.82 24.41 25.65
N ASP A 3 -17.14 24.31 25.46
CA ASP A 3 -17.72 23.62 24.29
C ASP A 3 -17.56 24.38 22.96
N SER A 4 -17.54 25.71 23.00
CA SER A 4 -17.31 26.55 21.82
C SER A 4 -15.87 26.46 21.31
N GLU A 5 -14.90 26.22 22.19
CA GLU A 5 -13.50 26.07 21.83
C GLU A 5 -13.21 24.69 21.23
N ILE A 6 -13.83 23.64 21.77
CA ILE A 6 -13.78 22.28 21.22
C ILE A 6 -14.40 22.24 19.82
N SER A 7 -15.56 22.87 19.62
CA SER A 7 -16.21 22.97 18.32
C SER A 7 -15.33 23.69 17.27
N ARG A 8 -14.66 24.79 17.65
CA ARG A 8 -13.68 25.45 16.77
C ARG A 8 -12.51 24.55 16.41
N ARG A 9 -11.93 23.81 17.36
CA ARG A 9 -10.81 22.88 17.09
C ARG A 9 -11.24 21.76 16.13
N ILE A 10 -12.44 21.21 16.31
CA ILE A 10 -12.99 20.19 15.40
C ILE A 10 -13.20 20.75 13.99
N ILE A 11 -13.76 21.96 13.86
CA ILE A 11 -13.96 22.61 12.56
C ILE A 11 -12.62 22.85 11.87
N VAL A 12 -11.60 23.34 12.59
CA VAL A 12 -10.26 23.55 12.04
C VAL A 12 -9.66 22.24 11.52
N ILE A 13 -9.76 21.15 12.29
CA ILE A 13 -9.29 19.82 11.87
C ILE A 13 -10.04 19.33 10.61
N ILE A 14 -11.35 19.53 10.54
CA ILE A 14 -12.17 19.14 9.37
C ILE A 14 -11.77 19.96 8.15
N VAL A 15 -11.56 21.27 8.29
CA VAL A 15 -11.15 22.15 7.19
C VAL A 15 -9.77 21.74 6.69
N ILE A 16 -8.80 21.55 7.58
CA ILE A 16 -7.45 21.08 7.23
C ILE A 16 -7.52 19.73 6.51
N SER A 17 -8.31 18.78 7.03
CA SER A 17 -8.51 17.47 6.41
C SER A 17 -9.12 17.58 5.01
N ARG A 18 -10.12 18.46 4.82
CA ARG A 18 -10.72 18.69 3.50
C ARG A 18 -9.72 19.33 2.53
N THR A 19 -8.98 20.34 2.97
CA THR A 19 -7.99 21.04 2.13
C THR A 19 -6.91 20.08 1.64
N TRP A 20 -6.46 19.14 2.48
CA TRP A 20 -5.47 18.13 2.08
C TRP A 20 -6.06 17.05 1.14
N LYS A 21 -7.33 16.70 1.32
CA LYS A 21 -8.01 15.70 0.48
C LYS A 21 -8.26 16.18 -0.95
N VAL A 22 -8.49 17.48 -1.15
CA VAL A 22 -8.82 18.05 -2.46
C VAL A 22 -7.74 17.80 -3.53
N PRO A 23 -6.45 18.17 -3.34
CA PRO A 23 -5.44 17.97 -4.37
C PRO A 23 -5.23 16.48 -4.69
N VAL A 24 -5.19 15.62 -3.66
CA VAL A 24 -5.06 14.16 -3.84
C VAL A 24 -6.27 13.59 -4.57
N SER A 25 -7.49 14.01 -4.22
CA SER A 25 -8.71 13.54 -4.88
C SER A 25 -8.79 14.01 -6.34
N ILE A 26 -8.34 15.22 -6.65
CA ILE A 26 -8.28 15.72 -8.04
C ILE A 26 -7.26 14.89 -8.84
N LEU A 27 -6.08 14.67 -8.29
CA LEU A 27 -5.02 13.86 -8.91
C LEU A 27 -5.51 12.43 -9.21
N LEU A 28 -6.16 11.79 -8.24
CA LEU A 28 -6.76 10.47 -8.42
C LEU A 28 -7.87 10.48 -9.46
N LYS A 29 -8.77 11.48 -9.49
CA LYS A 29 -9.83 11.59 -10.50
C LYS A 29 -9.30 11.81 -11.92
N LEU A 30 -8.12 12.42 -12.06
CA LEU A 30 -7.47 12.64 -13.35
C LEU A 30 -6.81 11.39 -13.93
N THR A 31 -6.49 10.41 -13.07
CA THR A 31 -5.66 9.26 -13.43
C THR A 31 -6.33 7.90 -13.15
N VAL A 32 -7.39 7.86 -12.34
CA VAL A 32 -8.23 6.69 -12.10
C VAL A 32 -9.58 6.94 -12.77
N PRO A 33 -9.95 6.15 -13.80
CA PRO A 33 -11.25 6.24 -14.44
C PRO A 33 -12.41 6.04 -13.46
N GLU A 34 -13.37 6.97 -13.48
CA GLU A 34 -14.65 6.80 -12.80
C GLU A 34 -15.54 5.89 -13.65
N THR A 35 -16.02 4.79 -13.06
CA THR A 35 -16.80 3.76 -13.75
C THR A 35 -18.31 4.01 -13.67
N SER A 36 -18.75 4.79 -12.68
CA SER A 36 -20.16 5.06 -12.43
C SER A 36 -20.73 6.14 -13.38
N PRO A 37 -21.83 5.87 -14.11
CA PRO A 37 -22.42 6.85 -15.03
C PRO A 37 -22.91 8.13 -14.34
N SER A 38 -23.34 8.03 -13.07
CA SER A 38 -23.90 9.14 -12.30
C SER A 38 -22.87 10.20 -11.87
N LYS A 39 -21.59 9.82 -11.79
CA LYS A 39 -20.48 10.72 -11.44
C LYS A 39 -19.59 11.07 -12.63
N TRP A 40 -20.05 10.75 -13.83
CA TRP A 40 -19.29 10.96 -15.04
C TRP A 40 -19.01 12.45 -15.27
N SER A 41 -17.78 12.76 -15.67
CA SER A 41 -17.46 14.06 -16.23
C SER A 41 -16.63 13.90 -17.50
N ARG A 42 -16.97 14.70 -18.50
CA ARG A 42 -16.26 14.76 -19.78
C ARG A 42 -14.77 15.07 -19.60
N PHE A 43 -14.46 16.01 -18.70
CA PHE A 43 -13.09 16.46 -18.45
C PHE A 43 -12.24 15.34 -17.83
N TYR A 44 -12.68 14.73 -16.73
CA TYR A 44 -11.91 13.66 -16.08
C TYR A 44 -11.76 12.45 -16.99
N ARG A 45 -12.77 12.07 -17.78
CA ARG A 45 -12.64 10.91 -18.69
C ARG A 45 -11.62 11.16 -19.80
N SER A 46 -11.62 12.36 -20.37
CA SER A 46 -10.66 12.72 -21.42
C SER A 46 -9.24 12.85 -20.84
N ALA A 47 -9.10 13.40 -19.62
CA ALA A 47 -7.83 13.42 -18.91
C ALA A 47 -7.31 12.00 -18.61
N ASN A 48 -8.18 11.07 -18.20
CA ASN A 48 -7.81 9.67 -17.99
C ASN A 48 -7.28 9.01 -19.28
N ILE A 49 -7.89 9.27 -20.43
CA ILE A 49 -7.42 8.74 -21.73
C ILE A 49 -6.00 9.23 -22.06
N ALA A 50 -5.67 10.47 -21.69
CA ALA A 50 -4.32 11.02 -21.88
C ALA A 50 -3.32 10.49 -20.83
N LEU A 51 -3.71 10.44 -19.55
CA LEU A 51 -2.80 10.24 -18.44
C LEU A 51 -2.59 8.76 -18.06
N CYS A 52 -3.59 7.89 -18.23
CA CYS A 52 -3.46 6.47 -17.88
C CYS A 52 -2.36 5.77 -18.69
N PRO A 53 -2.26 5.92 -20.03
CA PRO A 53 -1.20 5.28 -20.80
C PRO A 53 0.21 5.71 -20.36
N LEU A 54 0.37 6.98 -19.97
CA LEU A 54 1.65 7.52 -19.49
C LEU A 54 2.00 6.98 -18.11
N ALA A 55 1.04 6.92 -17.19
CA ALA A 55 1.25 6.35 -15.86
C ALA A 55 1.59 4.86 -15.92
N LEU A 56 0.89 4.10 -16.78
CA LEU A 56 1.21 2.70 -17.05
C LEU A 56 2.60 2.54 -17.66
N LEU A 57 2.96 3.41 -18.61
CA LEU A 57 4.28 3.39 -19.21
C LEU A 57 5.38 3.65 -18.17
N TYR A 58 5.17 4.61 -17.28
CA TYR A 58 6.07 4.88 -16.16
C TYR A 58 6.20 3.66 -15.25
N SER A 59 5.10 2.96 -14.95
CA SER A 59 5.13 1.72 -14.17
C SER A 59 5.92 0.60 -14.85
N CYS A 60 5.88 0.54 -16.19
CA CYS A 60 6.60 -0.45 -16.99
C CYS A 60 8.07 -0.06 -17.27
N LYS A 61 8.59 1.02 -16.68
CA LYS A 61 9.98 1.47 -16.86
C LYS A 61 11.00 0.35 -16.58
N SER A 62 10.67 -0.57 -15.66
CA SER A 62 11.53 -1.73 -15.34
C SER A 62 11.64 -2.74 -16.49
N PHE A 63 10.62 -2.85 -17.35
CA PHE A 63 10.60 -3.77 -18.50
C PHE A 63 11.09 -3.11 -19.78
N MET A 64 10.83 -1.81 -19.96
CA MET A 64 11.22 -1.07 -21.15
C MET A 64 11.71 0.34 -20.78
N PRO A 65 12.96 0.71 -21.10
CA PRO A 65 13.47 2.03 -20.77
C PRO A 65 12.67 3.11 -21.51
N LEU A 66 12.33 4.19 -20.80
CA LEU A 66 11.52 5.31 -21.33
C LEU A 66 12.17 5.99 -22.55
N ASP A 67 13.49 5.89 -22.66
CA ASP A 67 14.30 6.47 -23.73
C ASP A 67 14.50 5.51 -24.91
N HIS A 68 13.81 4.36 -24.95
CA HIS A 68 13.96 3.43 -26.05
C HIS A 68 13.59 4.15 -27.36
N PRO A 69 14.53 4.26 -28.33
CA PRO A 69 14.25 4.93 -29.57
C PRO A 69 13.26 4.08 -30.38
N ILE A 70 12.10 4.64 -30.71
CA ILE A 70 11.19 4.02 -31.66
C ILE A 70 11.54 4.53 -33.05
N ILE A 71 11.97 3.62 -33.94
CA ILE A 71 12.17 3.92 -35.35
C ILE A 71 10.78 3.87 -36.02
N PHE A 72 10.07 5.00 -36.06
CA PHE A 72 8.79 5.09 -36.77
C PHE A 72 8.94 5.99 -38.00
N LEU A 73 8.96 5.36 -39.18
CA LEU A 73 8.88 5.93 -40.54
C LEU A 73 9.94 6.97 -41.00
N LEU A 74 10.68 7.62 -40.11
CA LEU A 74 11.74 8.59 -40.45
C LEU A 74 13.11 8.06 -39.99
N PRO A 75 14.01 7.65 -40.90
CA PRO A 75 15.26 6.96 -40.56
C PRO A 75 16.25 7.76 -39.69
N ASN A 76 16.02 9.08 -39.48
CA ASN A 76 16.94 9.97 -38.76
C ASN A 76 16.34 10.64 -37.50
N ALA A 77 15.12 10.27 -37.07
CA ALA A 77 14.47 10.91 -35.94
C ALA A 77 14.28 9.94 -34.76
N HIS A 78 15.08 10.12 -33.70
CA HIS A 78 14.96 9.36 -32.45
C HIS A 78 14.04 10.11 -31.49
N PHE A 79 12.77 9.73 -31.44
CA PHE A 79 11.85 10.23 -30.42
C PHE A 79 11.79 9.27 -29.24
N PRO A 80 11.79 9.78 -28.00
CA PRO A 80 11.65 8.95 -26.82
C PRO A 80 10.22 8.41 -26.74
N LEU A 81 10.08 7.17 -26.27
CA LEU A 81 8.84 6.40 -26.30
C LEU A 81 7.69 7.11 -25.56
N TRP A 82 7.99 7.78 -24.45
CA TRP A 82 7.00 8.53 -23.67
C TRP A 82 6.37 9.68 -24.46
N LEU A 83 7.11 10.33 -25.36
CA LEU A 83 6.61 11.44 -26.18
C LEU A 83 5.61 10.94 -27.23
N VAL A 84 5.89 9.78 -27.84
CA VAL A 84 4.99 9.16 -28.82
C VAL A 84 3.68 8.74 -28.16
N VAL A 85 3.76 8.11 -26.98
CA VAL A 85 2.59 7.72 -26.19
C VAL A 85 1.80 8.94 -25.73
N LEU A 86 2.46 10.01 -25.28
CA LEU A 86 1.83 11.28 -24.91
C LEU A 86 1.06 11.88 -26.09
N CYS A 87 1.71 12.04 -27.25
CA CYS A 87 1.08 12.62 -28.43
C CYS A 87 -0.11 11.80 -28.92
N GLY A 88 0.02 10.48 -28.97
CA GLY A 88 -1.07 9.58 -29.38
C GLY A 88 -2.25 9.62 -28.40
N SER A 89 -1.99 9.51 -27.10
CA SER A 89 -3.02 9.53 -26.06
C SER A 89 -3.70 10.89 -25.93
N CYS A 90 -2.96 12.00 -26.06
CA CYS A 90 -3.54 13.34 -26.10
C CYS A 90 -4.43 13.57 -27.33
N SER A 91 -4.02 13.08 -28.50
CA SER A 91 -4.85 13.16 -29.72
C SER A 91 -6.17 12.42 -29.55
N LEU A 92 -6.14 11.21 -28.99
CA LEU A 92 -7.34 10.43 -28.67
C LEU A 92 -8.20 11.11 -27.59
N ALA A 93 -7.59 11.71 -26.58
CA ALA A 93 -8.30 12.44 -25.53
C ALA A 93 -9.05 13.67 -26.08
N ILE A 94 -8.45 14.42 -27.00
CA ILE A 94 -9.08 15.56 -27.67
C ILE A 94 -10.25 15.08 -28.54
N LEU A 95 -10.05 14.01 -29.31
CA LEU A 95 -11.11 13.42 -30.13
C LEU A 95 -12.30 12.96 -29.27
N HIS A 96 -12.03 12.26 -28.16
CA HIS A 96 -13.07 11.85 -27.21
C HIS A 96 -13.79 13.07 -26.59
N TYR A 97 -13.06 14.14 -26.23
CA TYR A 97 -13.67 15.35 -25.67
C TYR A 97 -14.62 16.06 -26.65
N ILE A 98 -14.35 15.98 -27.95
CA ILE A 98 -15.17 16.58 -29.00
C ILE A 98 -16.38 15.71 -29.35
N VAL A 99 -16.18 14.40 -29.49
CA VAL A 99 -17.20 13.44 -29.95
C VAL A 99 -18.17 13.06 -28.84
N GLU A 100 -17.66 12.78 -27.64
CA GLU A 100 -18.46 12.21 -26.56
C GLU A 100 -19.03 13.31 -25.65
N LYS A 101 -20.33 13.57 -25.80
CA LYS A 101 -21.06 14.59 -25.01
C LYS A 101 -21.97 13.99 -23.94
N GLU A 102 -22.29 12.70 -24.05
CA GLU A 102 -23.21 12.02 -23.16
C GLU A 102 -22.49 10.99 -22.27
N PRO A 103 -22.99 10.73 -21.05
CA PRO A 103 -22.45 9.67 -20.22
C PRO A 103 -22.72 8.29 -20.83
N PRO A 104 -21.83 7.31 -20.62
CA PRO A 104 -22.05 5.95 -21.10
C PRO A 104 -23.28 5.35 -20.40
N LYS A 105 -24.14 4.67 -21.18
CA LYS A 105 -25.39 4.07 -20.65
C LYS A 105 -25.14 2.92 -19.67
N ASN A 106 -24.06 2.16 -19.88
CA ASN A 106 -23.68 1.02 -19.05
C ASN A 106 -22.25 1.18 -18.54
N GLU A 107 -21.96 0.51 -17.42
CA GLU A 107 -20.60 0.36 -16.90
C GLU A 107 -19.75 -0.41 -17.92
N GLN A 108 -18.63 0.20 -18.32
CA GLN A 108 -17.75 -0.38 -19.31
C GLN A 108 -16.67 -1.20 -18.59
N ILE A 109 -16.67 -2.52 -18.80
CA ILE A 109 -15.67 -3.44 -18.25
C ILE A 109 -14.23 -2.95 -18.49
N PRO A 110 -13.85 -2.43 -19.68
CA PRO A 110 -12.50 -1.90 -19.89
C PRO A 110 -12.15 -0.73 -18.96
N ALA A 111 -13.10 0.16 -18.67
CA ALA A 111 -12.87 1.27 -17.76
C ALA A 111 -12.67 0.78 -16.32
N VAL A 112 -13.39 -0.27 -15.91
CA VAL A 112 -13.22 -0.91 -14.60
C VAL A 112 -11.83 -1.54 -14.47
N VAL A 113 -11.39 -2.27 -15.51
CA VAL A 113 -10.05 -2.89 -15.52
C VAL A 113 -8.96 -1.82 -15.47
N ILE A 114 -9.07 -0.75 -16.26
CA ILE A 114 -8.09 0.36 -16.22
C ILE A 114 -8.11 1.05 -14.85
N ALA A 115 -9.29 1.29 -14.26
CA ALA A 115 -9.41 1.85 -12.91
C ALA A 115 -8.76 0.98 -11.84
N PHE A 116 -8.90 -0.34 -11.95
CA PHE A 116 -8.23 -1.28 -11.06
C PHE A 116 -6.70 -1.19 -11.20
N VAL A 117 -6.17 -1.27 -12.42
CA VAL A 117 -4.71 -1.18 -12.65
C VAL A 117 -4.16 0.17 -12.18
N MET A 118 -4.86 1.27 -12.45
CA MET A 118 -4.47 2.60 -11.98
C MET A 118 -4.53 2.75 -10.47
N SER A 119 -5.45 2.06 -9.80
CA SER A 119 -5.50 2.01 -8.33
C SER A 119 -4.29 1.27 -7.77
N VAL A 120 -3.92 0.13 -8.36
CA VAL A 120 -2.70 -0.62 -7.99
C VAL A 120 -1.45 0.23 -8.19
N PHE A 121 -1.37 0.96 -9.32
CA PHE A 121 -0.28 1.90 -9.59
C PHE A 121 -0.12 2.93 -8.49
N TRP A 122 -1.20 3.63 -8.12
CA TRP A 122 -1.16 4.64 -7.06
C TRP A 122 -0.82 4.07 -5.70
N ILE A 123 -1.38 2.91 -5.35
CA ILE A 123 -1.04 2.21 -4.09
C ILE A 123 0.46 1.92 -4.06
N SER A 124 1.02 1.42 -5.16
CA SER A 124 2.46 1.13 -5.29
C SER A 124 3.32 2.39 -5.18
N THR A 125 2.98 3.47 -5.89
CA THR A 125 3.72 4.74 -5.83
C THR A 125 3.69 5.34 -4.42
N VAL A 126 2.51 5.39 -3.79
CA VAL A 126 2.36 5.91 -2.42
C VAL A 126 3.12 5.04 -1.41
N ALA A 127 3.10 3.70 -1.58
CA ALA A 127 3.89 2.81 -0.74
C ALA A 127 5.40 3.05 -0.91
N GLY A 128 5.88 3.27 -2.14
CA GLY A 128 7.28 3.63 -2.41
C GLY A 128 7.70 4.93 -1.73
N GLU A 129 6.89 6.00 -1.87
CA GLU A 129 7.17 7.26 -1.18
C GLU A 129 7.12 7.13 0.34
N LEU A 130 6.19 6.33 0.87
CA LEU A 130 6.13 6.02 2.31
C LEU A 130 7.43 5.36 2.78
N LEU A 131 7.96 4.38 2.04
CA LEU A 131 9.23 3.73 2.34
C LEU A 131 10.41 4.71 2.28
N ASN A 132 10.43 5.62 1.30
CA ASN A 132 11.45 6.67 1.20
C ASN A 132 11.41 7.62 2.41
N CYS A 133 10.21 8.04 2.83
CA CYS A 133 10.03 8.84 4.04
C CYS A 133 10.50 8.09 5.29
N LEU A 134 10.18 6.81 5.42
CA LEU A 134 10.66 5.96 6.51
C LEU A 134 12.19 5.84 6.52
N ALA A 135 12.82 5.69 5.35
CA ALA A 135 14.27 5.66 5.24
C ALA A 135 14.91 7.00 5.68
N ALA A 136 14.34 8.13 5.26
CA ALA A 136 14.79 9.45 5.69
C ALA A 136 14.63 9.66 7.21
N LEU A 137 13.52 9.19 7.78
CA LEU A 137 13.31 9.18 9.23
C LEU A 137 14.32 8.28 9.95
N GLY A 138 14.69 7.14 9.35
CA GLY A 138 15.73 6.25 9.88
C GLY A 138 17.08 6.93 9.99
N VAL A 139 17.46 7.70 8.97
CA VAL A 139 18.68 8.51 8.98
C VAL A 139 18.61 9.60 10.06
N LEU A 140 17.49 10.33 10.16
CA LEU A 140 17.33 11.40 11.15
C LEU A 140 17.35 10.90 12.61
N LEU A 141 16.74 9.74 12.85
CA LEU A 141 16.62 9.15 14.18
C LEU A 141 17.80 8.25 14.55
N HIS A 142 18.78 8.06 13.64
CA HIS A 142 19.84 7.07 13.77
C HIS A 142 19.27 5.68 14.12
N LEU A 143 18.28 5.23 13.35
CA LEU A 143 17.64 3.93 13.49
C LEU A 143 17.73 3.15 12.18
N PRO A 144 17.89 1.81 12.21
CA PRO A 144 17.95 1.03 10.98
C PRO A 144 16.58 1.04 10.29
N SER A 145 16.55 1.18 8.97
CA SER A 145 15.31 1.18 8.18
C SER A 145 14.47 -0.09 8.41
N ALA A 146 15.12 -1.24 8.63
CA ALA A 146 14.47 -2.49 8.98
C ALA A 146 13.67 -2.41 10.29
N LEU A 147 14.15 -1.68 11.30
CA LEU A 147 13.43 -1.48 12.56
C LEU A 147 12.18 -0.60 12.35
N LEU A 148 12.28 0.45 11.55
CA LEU A 148 11.12 1.28 11.21
C LEU A 148 10.07 0.51 10.40
N GLY A 149 10.52 -0.43 9.55
CA GLY A 149 9.65 -1.39 8.87
C GLY A 149 8.92 -2.32 9.85
N LEU A 150 9.67 -2.92 10.79
CA LEU A 150 9.13 -3.83 11.83
C LEU A 150 8.21 -3.13 12.84
N THR A 151 8.32 -1.81 12.99
CA THR A 151 7.56 -1.03 13.98
C THR A 151 6.50 -0.17 13.31
N VAL A 152 6.86 1.02 12.83
CA VAL A 152 5.93 2.03 12.32
C VAL A 152 5.13 1.51 11.14
N LEU A 153 5.80 0.90 10.15
CA LEU A 153 5.12 0.40 8.96
C LEU A 153 4.21 -0.79 9.28
N ALA A 154 4.70 -1.76 10.06
CA ALA A 154 3.91 -2.91 10.51
C ALA A 154 2.68 -2.48 11.32
N TRP A 155 2.83 -1.52 12.23
CA TRP A 155 1.72 -1.00 13.03
C TRP A 155 0.71 -0.25 12.17
N GLY A 156 1.18 0.57 11.23
CA GLY A 156 0.32 1.28 10.28
C GLY A 156 -0.50 0.34 9.41
N ASN A 157 0.06 -0.80 8.99
CA ASN A 157 -0.65 -1.79 8.21
C ASN A 157 -1.71 -2.55 9.03
N SER A 158 -1.42 -2.88 10.30
CA SER A 158 -2.30 -3.76 11.10
C SER A 158 -3.22 -3.04 12.09
N VAL A 159 -3.15 -1.70 12.24
CA VAL A 159 -4.04 -0.97 13.15
C VAL A 159 -5.50 -1.04 12.72
N GLY A 160 -5.78 -1.03 11.41
CA GLY A 160 -7.13 -1.18 10.88
C GLY A 160 -7.72 -2.56 11.18
N ASP A 161 -6.91 -3.60 10.97
CA ASP A 161 -7.25 -4.99 11.28
C ASP A 161 -7.54 -5.16 12.78
N LEU A 162 -6.69 -4.60 13.64
CA LEU A 162 -6.90 -4.61 15.09
C LEU A 162 -8.25 -3.98 15.49
N VAL A 163 -8.59 -2.83 14.91
CA VAL A 163 -9.88 -2.16 15.19
C VAL A 163 -11.05 -3.01 14.71
N ALA A 164 -10.95 -3.61 13.52
CA ALA A 164 -11.97 -4.48 12.96
C ALA A 164 -12.17 -5.75 13.80
N ASP A 165 -11.08 -6.45 14.15
CA ASP A 165 -11.11 -7.67 14.96
C ASP A 165 -11.69 -7.40 16.35
N VAL A 166 -11.32 -6.29 16.99
CA VAL A 166 -11.91 -5.88 18.28
C VAL A 166 -13.40 -5.58 18.14
N ALA A 167 -13.83 -4.95 17.04
CA ALA A 167 -15.25 -4.68 16.80
C ALA A 167 -16.06 -5.98 16.62
N VAL A 168 -15.55 -6.92 15.82
CA VAL A 168 -16.16 -8.24 15.57
C VAL A 168 -16.20 -9.07 16.87
N ALA A 169 -15.14 -9.04 17.66
CA ALA A 169 -15.12 -9.72 18.96
C ALA A 169 -16.15 -9.14 19.92
N LYS A 170 -16.29 -7.80 19.97
CA LYS A 170 -17.33 -7.11 20.78
C LYS A 170 -18.75 -7.38 20.29
N ALA A 171 -18.93 -7.65 19.00
CA ALA A 171 -20.21 -8.06 18.42
C ALA A 171 -20.59 -9.52 18.75
N GLY A 172 -19.81 -10.22 19.59
CA GLY A 172 -20.10 -11.59 20.01
C GLY A 172 -19.54 -12.66 19.09
N GLN A 173 -18.62 -12.31 18.17
CA GLN A 173 -18.00 -13.23 17.22
C GLN A 173 -16.47 -13.38 17.43
N PRO A 174 -16.00 -13.77 18.64
CA PRO A 174 -14.57 -13.84 18.94
C PRO A 174 -13.82 -14.88 18.11
N ALA A 175 -14.47 -15.98 17.69
CA ALA A 175 -13.84 -16.98 16.82
C ALA A 175 -13.51 -16.41 15.43
N MET A 176 -14.37 -15.54 14.90
CA MET A 176 -14.14 -14.87 13.63
C MET A 176 -13.00 -13.85 13.73
N ALA A 177 -12.97 -13.06 14.81
CA ALA A 177 -11.86 -12.13 15.09
C ALA A 177 -10.52 -12.86 15.23
N MET A 178 -10.50 -14.00 15.92
CA MET A 178 -9.30 -14.83 16.04
C MET A 178 -8.84 -15.38 14.67
N ALA A 179 -9.78 -15.83 13.83
CA ALA A 179 -9.46 -16.29 12.49
C ALA A 179 -8.88 -15.17 11.62
N GLY A 180 -9.46 -13.96 11.69
CA GLY A 180 -8.96 -12.76 10.98
C GLY A 180 -7.52 -12.40 11.38
N CYS A 181 -7.27 -12.33 12.68
CA CYS A 181 -5.97 -11.97 13.25
C CYS A 181 -4.81 -12.90 12.80
N PHE A 182 -5.07 -14.18 12.52
CA PHE A 182 -4.05 -15.11 12.02
C PHE A 182 -4.04 -15.21 10.50
N ALA A 183 -5.20 -15.25 9.85
CA ALA A 183 -5.30 -15.46 8.41
C ALA A 183 -4.71 -14.30 7.60
N GLY A 184 -4.92 -13.05 8.02
CA GLY A 184 -4.40 -11.87 7.33
C GLY A 184 -2.87 -11.86 7.24
N PRO A 185 -2.15 -11.89 8.37
CA PRO A 185 -0.68 -11.96 8.38
C PRO A 185 -0.13 -13.22 7.68
N MET A 186 -0.80 -14.37 7.82
CA MET A 186 -0.40 -15.60 7.13
C MET A 186 -0.50 -15.46 5.60
N PHE A 187 -1.59 -14.87 5.09
CA PHE A 187 -1.73 -14.58 3.66
C PHE A 187 -0.66 -13.61 3.16
N ASN A 188 -0.37 -12.54 3.92
CA ASN A 188 0.67 -11.57 3.57
C ASN A 188 2.06 -12.21 3.50
N MET A 189 2.39 -13.14 4.40
CA MET A 189 3.65 -13.88 4.32
C MET A 189 3.69 -14.86 3.15
N LEU A 190 2.66 -15.69 2.98
CA LEU A 190 2.68 -16.72 1.94
C LEU A 190 2.61 -16.11 0.53
N PHE A 191 1.65 -15.23 0.29
CA PHE A 191 1.46 -14.63 -1.02
C PHE A 191 2.36 -13.42 -1.23
N GLY A 192 2.40 -12.48 -0.29
CA GLY A 192 3.18 -11.24 -0.43
C GLY A 192 4.68 -11.50 -0.46
N LEU A 193 5.25 -12.05 0.62
CA LEU A 193 6.69 -12.35 0.68
C LEU A 193 7.07 -13.45 -0.32
N GLY A 194 6.25 -14.48 -0.49
CA GLY A 194 6.51 -15.56 -1.44
C GLY A 194 6.59 -15.08 -2.90
N THR A 195 5.64 -14.26 -3.37
CA THR A 195 5.70 -13.70 -4.73
C THR A 195 6.87 -12.74 -4.91
N ALA A 196 7.16 -11.90 -3.90
CA ALA A 196 8.32 -11.01 -3.94
C ALA A 196 9.64 -11.77 -4.10
N LEU A 197 9.83 -12.87 -3.36
CA LEU A 197 11.02 -13.71 -3.46
C LEU A 197 11.11 -14.43 -4.82
N VAL A 198 9.98 -14.90 -5.37
CA VAL A 198 9.94 -15.52 -6.70
C VAL A 198 10.37 -14.53 -7.78
N ILE A 199 9.83 -13.30 -7.75
CA ILE A 199 10.19 -12.23 -8.70
C ILE A 199 11.68 -11.91 -8.58
N GLN A 200 12.16 -11.66 -7.35
CA GLN A 200 13.54 -11.28 -7.11
C GLN A 200 14.54 -12.37 -7.52
N THR A 201 14.18 -13.64 -7.34
CA THR A 201 15.00 -14.78 -7.75
C THR A 201 15.01 -14.95 -9.27
N ALA A 202 13.88 -14.66 -9.94
CA ALA A 202 13.79 -14.69 -11.39
C ALA A 202 14.65 -13.59 -12.03
N ASP A 203 14.70 -12.39 -11.44
CA ASP A 203 15.47 -11.26 -11.94
C ASP A 203 16.99 -11.46 -11.83
N VAL A 204 17.44 -12.22 -10.82
CA VAL A 204 18.87 -12.46 -10.54
C VAL A 204 19.36 -13.79 -11.17
N PHE A 205 18.47 -14.55 -11.79
CA PHE A 205 18.80 -15.83 -12.44
C PHE A 205 19.92 -15.66 -13.48
N PRO A 206 20.98 -16.52 -13.47
CA PRO A 206 21.11 -17.79 -12.76
C PRO A 206 21.78 -17.72 -11.38
N GLU A 207 22.10 -16.53 -10.87
CA GLU A 207 22.72 -16.38 -9.55
C GLU A 207 21.71 -16.62 -8.42
N ALA A 208 22.19 -17.13 -7.29
CA ALA A 208 21.36 -17.32 -6.11
C ALA A 208 21.18 -15.99 -5.38
N TYR A 209 19.93 -15.59 -5.14
CA TYR A 209 19.63 -14.40 -4.34
C TYR A 209 20.10 -14.61 -2.88
N GLN A 210 21.06 -13.79 -2.44
CA GLN A 210 21.64 -13.85 -1.10
C GLN A 210 20.72 -13.12 -0.10
N LEU A 211 20.11 -13.86 0.84
CA LEU A 211 19.33 -13.25 1.92
C LEU A 211 20.26 -12.73 3.03
N HIS A 212 20.32 -11.41 3.18
CA HIS A 212 20.99 -10.77 4.31
C HIS A 212 20.08 -10.78 5.54
N PHE A 213 20.31 -11.73 6.45
CA PHE A 213 19.59 -11.80 7.72
C PHE A 213 20.16 -10.80 8.72
N HIS A 214 19.46 -9.67 8.89
CA HIS A 214 19.74 -8.76 10.00
C HIS A 214 19.30 -9.38 11.34
N THR A 215 20.03 -9.09 12.41
CA THR A 215 19.73 -9.54 13.79
C THR A 215 18.29 -9.24 14.19
N SER A 216 17.74 -8.09 13.78
CA SER A 216 16.35 -7.69 14.05
C SER A 216 15.30 -8.66 13.48
N ILE A 217 15.58 -9.27 12.33
CA ILE A 217 14.69 -10.25 11.69
C ILE A 217 14.68 -11.54 12.50
N VAL A 218 15.85 -12.00 12.96
CA VAL A 218 15.96 -13.21 13.79
C VAL A 218 15.21 -13.03 15.11
N VAL A 219 15.36 -11.87 15.75
CA VAL A 219 14.62 -11.53 16.97
C VAL A 219 13.11 -11.52 16.71
N ALA A 220 12.65 -10.86 15.64
CA ALA A 220 11.24 -10.85 15.27
C ALA A 220 10.69 -12.27 15.05
N PHE A 221 11.46 -13.13 14.38
CA PHE A 221 11.09 -14.53 14.15
C PHE A 221 10.96 -15.32 15.46
N VAL A 222 11.89 -15.16 16.40
CA VAL A 222 11.83 -15.83 17.71
C VAL A 222 10.61 -15.40 18.51
N PHE A 223 10.35 -14.08 18.61
CA PHE A 223 9.18 -13.56 19.33
C PHE A 223 7.86 -13.97 18.67
N LEU A 224 7.80 -13.98 17.32
CA LEU A 224 6.66 -14.48 16.58
C LEU A 224 6.39 -15.96 16.87
N LEU A 225 7.43 -16.80 16.85
CA LEU A 225 7.32 -18.23 17.13
C LEU A 225 6.86 -18.48 18.57
N LEU A 226 7.41 -17.74 19.54
CA LEU A 226 6.98 -17.79 20.94
C LEU A 226 5.51 -17.41 21.10
N SER A 227 5.07 -16.34 20.43
CA SER A 227 3.66 -15.90 20.44
C SER A 227 2.72 -16.96 19.86
N LEU A 228 3.08 -17.54 18.72
CA LEU A 228 2.26 -18.52 18.02
C LEU A 228 2.20 -19.86 18.78
N MET A 229 3.34 -20.38 19.22
CA MET A 229 3.42 -21.61 20.01
C MET A 229 2.74 -21.45 21.36
N GLY A 230 2.97 -20.33 22.05
CA GLY A 230 2.28 -20.02 23.30
C GLY A 230 0.77 -19.97 23.11
N SER A 231 0.30 -19.32 22.05
CA SER A 231 -1.14 -19.23 21.76
C SER A 231 -1.73 -20.59 21.42
N LEU A 232 -1.04 -21.42 20.62
CA LEU A 232 -1.46 -22.78 20.32
C LEU A 232 -1.62 -23.62 21.61
N LEU A 233 -0.62 -23.59 22.49
CA LEU A 233 -0.64 -24.34 23.75
C LEU A 233 -1.73 -23.84 24.69
N VAL A 234 -1.84 -22.54 24.90
CA VAL A 234 -2.83 -21.97 25.84
C VAL A 234 -4.25 -22.18 25.35
N VAL A 235 -4.51 -21.98 24.05
CA VAL A 235 -5.86 -22.17 23.47
C VAL A 235 -6.27 -23.64 23.53
N THR A 236 -5.36 -24.57 23.26
CA THR A 236 -5.65 -26.01 23.36
C THR A 236 -5.88 -26.45 24.81
N TRP A 237 -5.06 -26.00 25.77
CA TRP A 237 -5.26 -26.28 27.19
C TRP A 237 -6.56 -25.70 27.75
N CYS A 238 -6.93 -24.49 27.33
CA CYS A 238 -8.15 -23.82 27.76
C CYS A 238 -9.40 -24.24 26.96
N ARG A 239 -9.39 -25.42 26.33
CA ARG A 239 -10.53 -25.98 25.56
C ARG A 239 -11.09 -25.00 24.52
N PHE A 240 -10.22 -24.41 23.72
CA PHE A 240 -10.55 -23.46 22.65
C PHE A 240 -11.22 -22.16 23.13
N ARG A 241 -10.99 -21.78 24.40
CA ARG A 241 -11.38 -20.48 24.93
C ARG A 241 -10.14 -19.68 25.30
N VAL A 242 -10.03 -18.46 24.79
CA VAL A 242 -8.90 -17.56 25.08
C VAL A 242 -9.14 -16.88 26.44
N PRO A 243 -8.32 -17.13 27.48
CA PRO A 243 -8.49 -16.46 28.76
C PRO A 243 -8.01 -15.01 28.68
N ARG A 244 -8.65 -14.10 29.44
CA ARG A 244 -8.29 -12.65 29.45
C ARG A 244 -6.84 -12.41 29.85
N PHE A 245 -6.30 -13.22 30.76
CA PHE A 245 -4.91 -13.16 31.17
C PHE A 245 -3.94 -13.36 29.99
N TRP A 246 -4.26 -14.23 29.03
CA TRP A 246 -3.42 -14.46 27.86
C TRP A 246 -3.29 -13.22 26.98
N GLY A 247 -4.34 -12.40 26.88
CA GLY A 247 -4.26 -11.11 26.20
C GLY A 247 -3.21 -10.17 26.82
N PHE A 248 -3.14 -10.11 28.16
CA PHE A 248 -2.10 -9.33 28.84
C PHE A 248 -0.70 -9.91 28.63
N CYS A 249 -0.56 -11.25 28.57
CA CYS A 249 0.70 -11.89 28.22
C CYS A 249 1.18 -11.52 26.82
N LEU A 250 0.29 -11.55 25.82
CA LEU A 250 0.62 -11.20 24.43
C LEU A 250 1.02 -9.73 24.29
N VAL A 251 0.31 -8.81 24.96
CA VAL A 251 0.68 -7.39 24.96
C VAL A 251 2.03 -7.17 25.64
N SER A 252 2.27 -7.82 26.78
CA SER A 252 3.57 -7.75 27.47
C SER A 252 4.70 -8.30 26.60
N LEU A 253 4.48 -9.44 25.92
CA LEU A 253 5.43 -10.02 24.98
C LEU A 253 5.77 -9.04 23.85
N TYR A 254 4.77 -8.37 23.30
CA TYR A 254 4.96 -7.36 22.26
C TYR A 254 5.76 -6.14 22.76
N ILE A 255 5.48 -5.65 23.98
CA ILE A 255 6.24 -4.53 24.58
C ILE A 255 7.71 -4.93 24.79
N ILE A 256 7.96 -6.15 25.29
CA ILE A 256 9.32 -6.67 25.45
C ILE A 256 10.03 -6.79 24.10
N PHE A 257 9.34 -7.32 23.08
CA PHE A 257 9.86 -7.38 21.71
C PHE A 257 10.32 -6.01 21.22
N ILE A 258 9.47 -4.98 21.33
CA ILE A 258 9.80 -3.61 20.93
C ILE A 258 11.01 -3.07 21.71
N ALA A 259 11.04 -3.26 23.03
CA ALA A 259 12.16 -2.82 23.86
C ALA A 259 13.47 -3.50 23.46
N VAL A 260 13.47 -4.82 23.27
CA VAL A 260 14.66 -5.58 22.83
C VAL A 260 15.11 -5.14 21.44
N SER A 261 14.19 -4.96 20.50
CA SER A 261 14.51 -4.48 19.15
C SER A 261 15.13 -3.08 19.15
N LEU A 262 14.63 -2.17 20.00
CA LEU A 262 15.20 -0.83 20.15
C LEU A 262 16.60 -0.86 20.77
N VAL A 263 16.80 -1.69 21.80
CA VAL A 263 18.11 -1.87 22.44
C VAL A 263 19.13 -2.40 21.42
N ILE A 264 18.77 -3.43 20.65
CA ILE A 264 19.66 -3.99 19.62
C ILE A 264 19.97 -2.94 18.54
N ALA A 265 18.98 -2.15 18.13
CA ALA A 265 19.22 -1.05 17.20
C ALA A 265 20.18 -0.01 17.76
N SER A 266 20.08 0.34 19.05
CA SER A 266 21.00 1.30 19.68
C SER A 266 22.45 0.82 19.73
N PHE A 267 22.68 -0.49 19.75
CA PHE A 267 24.02 -1.09 19.71
C PHE A 267 24.54 -1.38 18.29
N SER A 268 23.71 -1.23 17.27
CA SER A 268 24.09 -1.49 15.87
C SER A 268 24.63 -0.25 15.15
N PHE A 269 24.81 0.87 15.86
CA PHE A 269 25.41 2.12 15.39
C PHE A 269 26.75 2.39 16.06
#